data_AF-A0A3M1N4R4-F1
#
_entry.id   AF-A0A3M1N4R4-F1
#
_cell.length_a   1.000
_cell.length_b   1.000
_cell.length_c   1.000
_cell.angle_alpha   90.00
_cell.angle_beta   90.00
_cell.angle_gamma   90.00
#
_symmetry.space_group_name_H-M   'P 1'
#
loop_
_entity.id
_entity.type
_entity.pdbx_description
1 polymer ?
#
loop_
_entity_poly.entity_id
_entity_poly.type
_entity_poly.pdbx_seq_one_letter_code
_entity_poly.pdbx_strand_id
1 'polypeptide(L)'
;MRHWMRALVTFSVVGGVLAYHRLRGRHKRTYPAPQALVRDPSLCEGREIQLEHVPNFRDLGGYPTQDGRYVRRGLLYRSGALAELSESDSAKLRQLGIKLICDLRTDLEAQEAP
;
A
#
# COMPACT_ATOMS: atom_id res chain seq x y z
N MET A 1 22.23 -24.84 -17.82
CA MET A 1 22.74 -23.45 -17.79
C MET A 1 21.59 -22.54 -17.35
N ARG A 2 21.56 -21.81 -16.23
CA ARG A 2 22.51 -21.53 -15.15
C ARG A 2 21.70 -21.32 -13.84
N HIS A 3 22.02 -22.11 -12.83
CA HIS A 3 22.16 -21.82 -11.39
C HIS A 3 21.56 -20.51 -10.86
N TRP A 4 20.65 -20.58 -9.87
CA TRP A 4 20.65 -19.70 -8.68
C TRP A 4 20.07 -20.44 -7.45
N MET A 5 21.02 -20.97 -6.68
CA MET A 5 21.10 -21.13 -5.22
C MET A 5 19.81 -21.36 -4.41
N ARG A 6 19.70 -22.61 -3.94
CA ARG A 6 19.06 -23.00 -2.69
C ARG A 6 19.45 -22.00 -1.57
N ALA A 7 18.45 -21.41 -0.92
CA ALA A 7 18.64 -20.65 0.30
C ALA A 7 19.28 -21.58 1.36
N LEU A 8 20.57 -21.40 1.61
CA LEU A 8 21.27 -22.02 2.73
C LEU A 8 20.75 -21.35 4.01
N VAL A 9 19.88 -22.06 4.73
CA VAL A 9 19.50 -21.71 6.08
C VAL A 9 20.54 -22.35 7.01
N THR A 10 21.50 -21.58 7.50
CA THR A 10 22.38 -22.01 8.59
C THR A 10 21.72 -21.65 9.92
N PHE A 11 21.25 -22.66 10.64
CA PHE A 11 20.91 -22.52 12.05
C PHE A 11 22.19 -22.71 12.87
N SER A 12 22.57 -21.70 13.65
CA SER A 12 23.43 -21.88 14.82
C SER A 12 22.74 -21.24 16.01
N VAL A 13 22.52 -22.04 17.05
CA VAL A 13 21.98 -21.61 18.32
C VAL A 13 23.15 -21.11 19.15
N VAL A 14 23.26 -19.80 19.34
CA VAL A 14 24.11 -19.20 20.37
C VAL A 14 23.23 -18.30 21.22
N GLY A 15 23.01 -18.71 22.48
CA GLY A 15 22.55 -17.82 23.55
C GLY A 15 21.16 -17.18 23.39
N GLY A 16 20.09 -17.99 23.47
CA GLY A 16 18.83 -17.57 24.13
C GLY A 16 18.00 -16.40 23.56
N VAL A 17 18.40 -15.75 22.47
CA VAL A 17 17.61 -14.69 21.81
C VAL A 17 17.45 -15.03 20.33
N LEU A 18 16.24 -15.43 19.93
CA LEU A 18 15.84 -15.58 18.53
C LEU A 18 15.71 -14.18 17.90
N ALA A 19 16.85 -13.56 17.54
CA ALA A 19 16.86 -12.36 16.71
C ALA A 19 16.62 -12.76 15.24
N TYR A 20 15.36 -12.71 14.83
CA TYR A 20 14.96 -12.93 13.44
C TYR A 20 15.37 -11.73 12.57
N HIS A 21 16.58 -11.76 12.00
CA HIS A 21 16.97 -10.80 10.97
C HIS A 21 16.41 -11.24 9.62
N ARG A 22 15.16 -10.84 9.33
CA ARG A 22 14.61 -10.95 7.98
C ARG A 22 15.33 -9.96 7.07
N LEU A 23 16.35 -10.43 6.36
CA LEU A 23 16.93 -9.74 5.21
C LEU A 23 15.91 -9.74 4.07
N ARG A 24 14.82 -8.98 4.19
CA ARG A 24 14.09 -8.54 3.01
C ARG A 24 14.95 -7.46 2.37
N GLY A 25 15.64 -7.80 1.28
CA GLY A 25 16.25 -6.82 0.41
C GLY A 25 15.21 -5.74 0.09
N ARG A 26 15.34 -4.58 0.72
CA ARG A 26 14.56 -3.41 0.35
C ARG A 26 15.13 -2.94 -0.97
N HIS A 27 14.50 -3.31 -2.08
CA HIS A 27 14.59 -2.47 -3.27
C HIS A 27 14.29 -1.05 -2.81
N LYS A 28 15.30 -0.16 -2.86
CA LYS A 28 15.09 1.26 -2.59
C LYS A 28 14.10 1.73 -3.64
N ARG A 29 12.84 1.94 -3.23
CA ARG A 29 11.83 2.56 -4.10
C ARG A 29 12.32 3.97 -4.39
N THR A 30 12.61 4.23 -5.66
CA THR A 30 13.00 5.54 -6.17
C THR A 30 11.73 6.29 -6.55
N TYR A 31 11.60 7.50 -6.03
CA TYR A 31 10.53 8.42 -6.41
C TYR A 31 11.12 9.52 -7.32
N PRO A 32 10.41 9.94 -8.37
CA PRO A 32 10.86 11.01 -9.27
C PRO A 32 10.92 12.35 -8.53
N ALA A 33 11.97 13.14 -8.76
CA ALA A 33 12.16 14.44 -8.10
C ALA A 33 10.91 15.36 -8.25
N PRO A 34 10.58 16.21 -7.27
CA PRO A 34 9.35 17.02 -7.31
C PRO A 34 9.23 17.88 -8.58
N GLN A 35 10.35 18.37 -9.12
CA GLN A 35 10.36 19.16 -10.36
C GLN A 35 9.94 18.34 -11.59
N ALA A 36 10.22 17.03 -11.62
CA ALA A 36 9.76 16.15 -12.68
C ALA A 36 8.23 15.97 -12.64
N LEU A 37 7.63 16.01 -11.45
CA LEU A 37 6.19 15.88 -11.25
C LEU A 37 5.41 17.12 -11.69
N VAL A 38 6.03 18.30 -11.62
CA VAL A 38 5.45 19.53 -12.19
C VAL A 38 5.36 19.43 -13.71
N ARG A 39 6.33 18.75 -14.35
CA ARG A 39 6.35 18.55 -15.81
C ARG A 39 5.40 17.46 -16.26
N ASP A 40 5.32 16.38 -15.48
CA ASP A 40 4.45 15.24 -15.74
C ASP A 40 3.88 14.70 -14.42
N PRO A 41 2.66 15.15 -14.03
CA PRO A 41 2.00 14.69 -12.82
C PRO A 41 1.70 13.19 -12.80
N SER A 42 1.63 12.53 -13.97
CA SER A 42 1.33 11.11 -14.07
C SER A 42 2.41 10.22 -13.43
N LEU A 43 3.64 10.73 -13.31
CA LEU A 43 4.78 10.05 -12.68
C LEU A 43 4.58 9.74 -11.20
N CYS A 44 3.66 10.43 -10.53
CA CYS A 44 3.28 10.19 -9.14
C CYS A 44 1.81 9.79 -8.97
N GLU A 45 1.10 9.50 -10.06
CA GLU A 45 -0.31 9.16 -10.01
C GLU A 45 -0.50 7.89 -9.17
N GLY A 46 -1.47 7.96 -8.26
CA GLY A 46 -1.79 6.87 -7.36
C GLY A 46 -2.10 5.59 -8.13
N ARG A 47 -1.69 4.43 -7.58
CA ARG A 47 -1.95 3.15 -8.23
C ARG A 47 -3.39 2.75 -8.00
N GLU A 48 -4.16 2.66 -9.07
CA GLU A 48 -5.50 2.07 -9.03
C GLU A 48 -5.43 0.57 -8.74
N ILE A 49 -6.32 0.13 -7.85
CA ILE A 49 -6.46 -1.26 -7.45
C ILE A 49 -7.93 -1.61 -7.68
N GLN A 50 -8.16 -2.52 -8.60
CA GLN A 50 -9.52 -2.90 -9.01
C GLN A 50 -10.20 -3.71 -7.91
N LEU A 51 -11.26 -3.13 -7.36
CA LEU A 51 -12.25 -3.76 -6.51
C LEU A 51 -13.54 -3.95 -7.34
N GLU A 52 -14.32 -4.94 -6.98
CA GLU A 52 -15.49 -5.39 -7.72
C GLU A 52 -16.63 -4.38 -7.62
N HIS A 53 -16.91 -3.89 -6.42
CA HIS A 53 -18.01 -2.95 -6.17
C HIS A 53 -17.55 -1.59 -5.63
N VAL A 54 -16.27 -1.45 -5.27
CA VAL A 54 -15.74 -0.19 -4.73
C VAL A 54 -15.12 0.65 -5.84
N PRO A 55 -15.73 1.78 -6.21
CA PRO A 55 -15.17 2.66 -7.21
C PRO A 55 -13.96 3.42 -6.66
N ASN A 56 -13.07 3.84 -7.56
CA ASN A 56 -11.98 4.77 -7.27
C ASN A 56 -11.02 4.34 -6.14
N PHE A 57 -10.86 3.03 -5.91
CA PHE A 57 -9.94 2.51 -4.91
C PHE A 57 -8.48 2.61 -5.41
N ARG A 58 -7.67 3.48 -4.79
CA ARG A 58 -6.29 3.77 -5.22
C ARG A 58 -5.33 3.95 -4.05
N ASP A 59 -4.09 3.47 -4.22
CA ASP A 59 -2.95 3.76 -3.34
C ASP A 59 -2.40 5.16 -3.65
N LEU A 60 -2.41 6.06 -2.67
CA LEU A 60 -1.87 7.42 -2.79
C LEU A 60 -0.36 7.49 -2.56
N GLY A 61 0.35 6.37 -2.62
CA GLY A 61 1.80 6.39 -2.52
C GLY A 61 2.49 6.85 -3.80
N GLY A 62 3.39 7.81 -3.66
CA GLY A 62 4.10 8.43 -4.78
C GLY A 62 3.86 9.93 -4.88
N TYR A 63 2.81 10.46 -4.25
CA TYR A 63 2.59 11.89 -4.19
C TYR A 63 3.69 12.60 -3.39
N PRO A 64 4.20 13.73 -3.89
CA PRO A 64 5.15 14.56 -3.18
C PRO A 64 4.45 15.31 -2.04
N THR A 65 5.21 15.57 -0.98
CA THR A 65 4.80 16.40 0.16
C THR A 65 5.50 17.74 0.09
N GLN A 66 4.98 18.75 0.78
CA GLN A 66 5.59 20.09 0.81
C GLN A 66 7.04 20.07 1.35
N ASP A 67 7.36 19.11 2.23
CA ASP A 67 8.69 18.93 2.81
C ASP A 67 9.68 18.21 1.86
N GLY A 68 9.33 18.01 0.58
CA GLY A 68 10.17 17.31 -0.40
C GLY A 68 10.25 15.79 -0.20
N ARG A 69 9.44 15.21 0.70
CA ARG A 69 9.28 13.76 0.88
C ARG A 69 8.13 13.22 0.01
N TYR A 70 7.92 11.90 0.04
CA TYR A 70 6.84 11.24 -0.70
C TYR A 70 5.93 10.44 0.22
N VAL A 71 4.65 10.38 -0.14
CA VAL A 71 3.71 9.45 0.47
C VAL A 71 4.20 8.03 0.19
N ARG A 72 4.40 7.26 1.26
CA ARG A 72 4.86 5.88 1.13
C ARG A 72 3.74 5.00 0.58
N ARG A 73 4.07 4.23 -0.45
CA ARG A 73 3.15 3.25 -1.06
C ARG A 73 2.70 2.18 -0.08
N GLY A 74 1.40 1.90 -0.14
CA GLY A 74 0.70 0.94 0.70
C GLY A 74 0.44 1.41 2.13
N LEU A 75 0.46 2.73 2.38
CA LEU A 75 0.08 3.31 3.67
C LEU A 75 -1.22 4.10 3.64
N LEU A 76 -1.52 4.77 2.52
CA LEU A 76 -2.69 5.62 2.40
C LEU A 76 -3.44 5.25 1.13
N TYR A 77 -4.73 5.00 1.29
CA TYR A 77 -5.64 4.65 0.22
C TYR A 77 -6.79 5.64 0.20
N ARG A 78 -7.35 5.84 -0.99
CA ARG A 78 -8.62 6.55 -1.20
C ARG A 78 -9.58 5.60 -1.88
N SER A 79 -10.86 5.71 -1.56
CA SER A 79 -11.95 5.01 -2.24
C SER A 79 -13.14 5.93 -2.42
N GLY A 80 -14.10 5.53 -3.27
CA GLY A 80 -15.47 6.01 -3.16
C GLY A 80 -16.21 5.31 -2.02
N ALA A 81 -17.53 5.18 -2.17
CA ALA A 81 -18.39 4.50 -1.20
C ALA A 81 -17.97 3.04 -0.98
N LEU A 82 -18.05 2.60 0.28
CA LEU A 82 -17.69 1.26 0.74
C LEU A 82 -18.90 0.42 1.18
N ALA A 83 -20.13 0.91 0.97
CA ALA A 83 -21.35 0.27 1.44
C ALA A 83 -21.58 -1.13 0.82
N GLU A 84 -21.19 -1.34 -0.44
CA GLU A 84 -21.47 -2.57 -1.18
C GLU A 84 -20.26 -3.51 -1.32
N LEU A 85 -19.42 -3.63 -0.29
CA LEU A 85 -18.25 -4.52 -0.33
C LEU A 85 -18.64 -5.97 -0.59
N SER A 86 -18.14 -6.55 -1.69
CA SER A 86 -18.22 -8.00 -1.91
C SER A 86 -17.28 -8.76 -0.95
N GLU A 87 -17.47 -10.08 -0.83
CA GLU A 87 -16.53 -10.93 -0.09
C GLU A 87 -15.12 -10.87 -0.69
N SER A 88 -15.03 -10.76 -2.01
CA SER A 88 -13.77 -10.68 -2.75
C SER A 88 -13.04 -9.36 -2.46
N ASP A 89 -13.78 -8.26 -2.37
CA ASP A 89 -13.24 -6.95 -1.99
C ASP A 89 -12.77 -6.94 -0.54
N SER A 90 -13.59 -7.47 0.38
CA SER A 90 -13.22 -7.62 1.78
C SER A 90 -11.93 -8.42 1.97
N ALA A 91 -11.75 -9.52 1.21
CA ALA A 91 -10.52 -10.31 1.24
C ALA A 91 -9.31 -9.51 0.73
N LYS A 92 -9.46 -8.74 -0.36
CA LYS A 92 -8.40 -7.86 -0.88
C LYS A 92 -8.02 -6.78 0.13
N LEU A 93 -8.99 -6.10 0.75
CA LEU A 93 -8.72 -5.07 1.77
C LEU A 93 -7.95 -5.64 2.97
N ARG A 94 -8.28 -6.86 3.41
CA ARG A 94 -7.54 -7.58 4.45
C ARG A 94 -6.11 -7.91 4.02
N GLN A 95 -5.89 -8.35 2.78
CA GLN A 95 -4.56 -8.62 2.23
C GLN A 95 -3.70 -7.36 2.14
N LEU A 96 -4.31 -6.20 1.85
CA LEU A 96 -3.65 -4.90 1.88
C LEU A 96 -3.28 -4.46 3.31
N GLY A 97 -3.86 -5.09 4.32
CA GLY A 97 -3.56 -4.82 5.73
C GLY A 97 -4.12 -3.50 6.23
N ILE A 98 -5.26 -3.07 5.69
CA ILE A 98 -5.95 -1.85 6.13
C ILE A 98 -6.49 -2.08 7.55
N LYS A 99 -6.18 -1.15 8.45
CA LYS A 99 -6.53 -1.23 9.87
C LYS A 99 -7.47 -0.13 10.34
N LEU A 100 -7.57 0.94 9.58
CA LEU A 100 -8.34 2.13 9.90
C LEU A 100 -9.06 2.58 8.63
N ILE A 101 -10.35 2.84 8.76
CA ILE A 101 -11.18 3.47 7.73
C ILE A 101 -11.65 4.79 8.33
N CYS A 102 -11.36 5.88 7.65
CA CYS A 102 -11.90 7.18 7.99
C CYS A 102 -13.10 7.43 7.08
N ASP A 103 -14.31 7.24 7.59
CA ASP A 103 -15.52 7.63 6.87
C ASP A 103 -15.69 9.15 6.99
N LEU A 104 -15.68 9.84 5.85
CA LEU A 104 -15.81 11.29 5.76
C LEU A 104 -17.22 11.71 5.32
N ARG A 105 -18.13 10.76 5.16
CA ARG A 105 -19.54 11.04 4.86
C ARG A 105 -20.21 11.72 6.05
N THR A 106 -21.23 12.50 5.76
CA THR A 106 -22.13 13.03 6.79
C THR A 106 -22.94 11.91 7.42
N ASP A 107 -23.45 12.14 8.64
CA ASP A 107 -24.28 11.15 9.34
C ASP A 107 -25.51 10.74 8.51
N LEU A 108 -26.07 11.65 7.71
CA LEU A 108 -27.20 11.37 6.82
C LEU A 108 -26.81 10.42 5.68
N GLU A 109 -25.73 10.72 4.96
CA GLU A 109 -25.22 9.85 3.88
C GLU A 109 -24.82 8.46 4.39
N ALA A 110 -24.30 8.37 5.61
CA ALA A 110 -23.97 7.09 6.24
C ALA A 110 -25.22 6.28 6.65
N GLN A 111 -26.32 6.94 7.04
CA GLN A 111 -27.57 6.26 7.35
C GLN A 111 -28.31 5.78 6.10
N GLU A 112 -28.25 6.54 5.01
CA GLU A 112 -28.89 6.18 3.74
C GLU A 112 -28.22 4.96 3.08
N ALA A 113 -26.91 4.79 3.27
CA ALA A 113 -26.12 3.69 2.71
C ALA A 113 -25.06 3.18 3.71
N PRO A 114 -25.43 2.34 4.69
CA PRO A 114 -24.53 1.88 5.75
C PRO A 114 -23.38 0.99 5.25
#